data_AF-A0AA96MUJ3-F1
#
_entry.id   AF-A0AA96MUJ3-F1
#
_cell.length_a   1.000
_cell.length_b   1.000
_cell.length_c   1.000
_cell.angle_alpha   90.00
_cell.angle_beta   90.00
_cell.angle_gamma   90.00
#
_symmetry.space_group_name_H-M   'P 1'
#
loop_
_entity.id
_entity.type
_entity.pdbx_description
1 polymer ?
#
loop_
_entity_poly.entity_id
_entity_poly.type
_entity_poly.pdbx_seq_one_letter_code
_entity_poly.pdbx_strand_id
1 'polypeptide(L)' 'MRNLLEHPMISRIERTGYPNMMNQPEHAGIDFFGDEILAGDEYCEFDGELILKDNLERYLSEELEFTFKTAE' A
#
# COMPACT_ATOMS: atom_id res chain seq x y z
N MET A 1 8.95 -1.83 39.21
CA MET A 1 8.51 -1.83 37.81
C MET A 1 8.21 -0.38 37.43
N ARG A 2 8.84 0.19 36.40
CA ARG A 2 8.55 1.57 35.95
C ARG A 2 7.17 1.59 35.30
N ASN A 3 6.25 2.41 35.82
CA ASN A 3 4.93 2.62 35.23
C ASN A 3 5.07 3.15 33.80
N LEU A 4 4.70 2.34 32.81
CA LEU A 4 4.62 2.75 31.39
C LEU A 4 3.47 3.75 31.13
N LEU A 5 2.57 3.96 32.09
CA LEU A 5 1.30 4.67 31.91
C LEU A 5 1.39 6.21 31.98
N GLU A 6 2.45 6.75 32.59
CA GLU A 6 2.57 8.20 32.84
C GLU A 6 3.52 8.89 31.83
N HIS A 7 3.61 8.37 30.60
CA HIS A 7 4.36 9.08 29.57
C HIS A 7 3.48 10.21 29.02
N PRO A 8 3.92 11.48 29.02
CA PRO A 8 3.09 12.63 28.67
C PRO A 8 2.51 12.55 27.24
N MET A 9 3.15 11.75 26.38
CA MET A 9 2.64 11.46 25.03
C MET A 9 1.37 10.57 25.06
N ILE A 10 1.31 9.56 25.92
CA ILE A 10 0.17 8.63 26.03
C ILE A 10 -1.04 9.40 26.58
N SER A 11 -0.87 10.12 27.69
CA SER A 11 -1.95 10.95 28.28
C SER A 11 -2.46 12.02 27.32
N ARG A 12 -1.60 12.54 26.44
CA ARG A 12 -2.00 13.48 25.40
C ARG A 12 -2.86 12.80 24.34
N ILE A 13 -2.46 11.63 23.83
CA ILE A 13 -3.21 10.86 22.81
C ILE A 13 -4.58 10.43 23.37
N GLU A 14 -4.64 9.90 24.59
CA GLU A 14 -5.92 9.55 25.25
C GLU A 14 -6.86 10.76 25.37
N ARG A 15 -6.30 11.95 25.62
CA ARG A 15 -7.09 13.20 25.81
C ARG A 15 -7.50 13.87 24.50
N THR A 16 -6.64 13.83 23.47
CA THR A 16 -6.85 14.58 22.21
C THR A 16 -7.25 13.69 21.04
N GLY A 17 -7.29 12.37 21.23
CA GLY A 17 -7.27 11.39 20.15
C GLY A 17 -5.89 11.29 19.49
N TYR A 18 -5.77 10.36 18.55
CA TYR A 18 -4.61 10.28 17.67
C TYR A 18 -4.51 11.54 16.81
N PRO A 19 -3.31 12.12 16.62
CA PRO A 19 -3.11 13.21 15.67
C PRO A 19 -3.73 12.82 14.33
N ASN A 20 -4.51 13.75 13.79
CA ASN A 20 -5.35 13.54 12.63
C ASN A 20 -4.54 12.87 11.49
N MET A 21 -4.89 11.62 11.15
CA MET A 21 -4.35 10.87 10.01
C MET A 21 -4.80 11.46 8.65
N MET A 22 -5.24 12.72 8.63
CA MET A 22 -5.82 13.42 7.46
C MET A 22 -4.80 13.84 6.40
N ASN A 23 -3.56 13.37 6.49
CA ASN A 23 -2.57 13.58 5.44
C ASN A 23 -1.94 12.25 5.01
N GLN A 24 -2.74 11.18 5.03
CA GLN A 24 -2.46 10.06 4.14
C GLN A 24 -2.71 10.55 2.71
N PRO A 25 -1.79 10.28 1.76
CA PRO A 25 -2.06 10.54 0.35
C PRO A 25 -3.45 10.00 -0.04
N GLU A 26 -4.06 10.50 -1.12
CA GLU A 26 -5.16 9.74 -1.72
C GLU A 26 -4.57 8.40 -2.21
N HIS A 27 -4.98 7.30 -1.58
CA HIS A 27 -4.62 5.96 -2.04
C HIS A 27 -5.75 5.51 -2.98
N ALA A 28 -5.42 5.15 -4.22
CA ALA A 28 -6.38 4.66 -5.20
C ALA A 28 -6.80 3.21 -4.91
N GLY A 29 -6.06 2.51 -4.05
CA GLY A 29 -6.34 1.13 -3.64
C GLY A 29 -5.08 0.43 -3.14
N ILE A 30 -5.18 -0.89 -3.04
CA ILE A 30 -4.06 -1.79 -2.82
C ILE A 30 -3.99 -2.68 -4.07
N ASP A 31 -2.81 -2.91 -4.59
CA ASP A 31 -2.60 -3.78 -5.74
C ASP A 31 -2.70 -5.27 -5.34
N PHE A 32 -2.66 -6.15 -6.35
CA PHE A 32 -2.77 -7.59 -6.18
C PHE A 32 -1.73 -8.18 -5.21
N PHE A 33 -0.54 -7.59 -5.10
CA PHE A 33 0.54 -8.07 -4.23
C PHE A 33 0.53 -7.42 -2.84
N GLY A 34 -0.40 -6.51 -2.57
CA GLY A 34 -0.51 -5.82 -1.29
C GLY A 34 0.20 -4.47 -1.23
N ASP A 35 0.72 -3.97 -2.34
CA ASP A 35 1.39 -2.66 -2.41
C ASP A 35 0.34 -1.55 -2.53
N GLU A 36 0.57 -0.42 -1.84
CA GLU A 36 -0.35 0.72 -1.90
C GLU A 36 -0.25 1.44 -3.24
N ILE A 37 -1.38 1.74 -3.87
CA ILE A 37 -1.46 2.56 -5.07
C ILE A 37 -1.66 4.01 -4.65
N LEU A 38 -0.66 4.85 -4.82
CA LEU A 38 -0.66 6.25 -4.40
C LEU A 38 -1.00 7.19 -5.56
N ALA A 39 -1.32 8.44 -5.22
CA ALA A 39 -1.57 9.48 -6.21
C ALA A 39 -0.34 9.70 -7.12
N GLY A 40 -0.53 9.44 -8.41
CA GLY A 40 0.51 9.57 -9.44
C GLY A 40 1.07 8.23 -9.93
N ASP A 41 0.74 7.13 -9.27
CA ASP A 41 1.15 5.79 -9.73
C ASP A 41 0.35 5.38 -10.98
N GLU A 42 1.03 4.67 -11.87
CA GLU A 42 0.41 4.00 -13.00
C GLU A 42 -0.01 2.58 -12.58
N TYR A 43 -1.27 2.23 -12.78
CA TYR A 43 -1.80 0.90 -12.53
C TYR A 43 -2.81 0.51 -13.62
N CYS A 44 -3.12 -0.78 -13.72
CA CYS A 44 -4.20 -1.29 -14.55
C CYS A 44 -5.17 -2.15 -13.75
N GLU A 45 -6.34 -2.43 -14.32
CA GLU A 45 -7.33 -3.33 -13.76
C GLU A 45 -7.53 -4.52 -14.71
N PHE A 46 -7.49 -5.74 -14.17
CA PHE A 46 -7.77 -6.97 -14.91
C PHE A 46 -8.58 -7.92 -14.02
N ASP A 47 -9.74 -8.36 -14.52
CA ASP A 47 -10.66 -9.27 -13.81
C ASP A 47 -11.03 -8.81 -12.38
N GLY A 48 -11.11 -7.50 -12.16
CA GLY A 48 -11.44 -6.89 -10.85
C GLY A 48 -10.25 -6.73 -9.91
N GLU A 49 -9.05 -7.15 -10.31
CA GLU A 49 -7.81 -6.95 -9.57
C GLU A 49 -7.10 -5.67 -10.03
N LEU A 50 -6.51 -4.92 -9.09
CA LEU A 50 -5.67 -3.76 -9.38
C LEU A 50 -4.21 -4.19 -9.44
N ILE A 51 -3.46 -3.77 -10.47
CA ILE A 51 -2.06 -4.17 -10.65
C ILE A 51 -1.23 -2.91 -10.89
N LEU A 52 -0.28 -2.60 -9.99
CA LEU A 52 0.71 -1.55 -10.25
C LEU A 52 1.52 -1.88 -11.49
N LYS A 53 1.81 -0.88 -12.32
CA LYS A 53 2.59 -1.06 -13.55
C LYS A 53 3.96 -1.67 -13.29
N ASP A 54 4.59 -1.31 -12.17
CA ASP A 54 5.87 -1.87 -11.73
C ASP A 54 5.77 -3.36 -11.37
N ASN A 55 4.58 -3.82 -10.96
CA ASN A 55 4.29 -5.22 -10.64
C ASN A 55 3.67 -6.00 -11.81
N LEU A 56 3.42 -5.35 -12.96
CA LEU A 56 2.68 -5.95 -14.07
C LEU A 56 3.41 -7.16 -14.69
N GLU A 57 4.71 -7.06 -14.92
CA GLU A 57 5.48 -8.18 -15.50
C GLU A 57 5.46 -9.40 -14.57
N ARG A 58 5.55 -9.15 -13.26
CA ARG A 58 5.45 -10.17 -12.23
C ARG A 58 4.07 -10.82 -12.21
N TYR A 59 3.00 -10.02 -12.23
CA TYR A 59 1.63 -10.53 -12.31
C TYR A 59 1.42 -11.40 -13.56
N LEU A 60 1.83 -10.91 -14.72
CA LEU A 60 1.69 -11.64 -15.99
C LEU A 60 2.42 -12.98 -15.97
N SER A 61 3.60 -13.06 -15.36
CA SER A 61 4.40 -14.29 -15.29
C SER A 61 3.98 -15.25 -14.18
N GLU A 62 3.72 -14.76 -12.97
CA GLU A 62 3.38 -15.59 -11.80
C GLU A 62 1.92 -16.07 -11.82
N GLU A 63 0.97 -15.20 -12.22
CA GLU A 63 -0.46 -15.51 -12.13
C GLU A 63 -1.07 -15.93 -13.47
N LEU A 64 -0.57 -15.37 -14.59
CA LEU A 64 -1.10 -15.65 -15.94
C LEU A 64 -0.16 -16.52 -16.80
N GLU A 65 0.95 -16.99 -16.23
CA GLU A 65 1.91 -17.92 -16.86
C GLU A 65 2.56 -17.39 -18.16
N PHE A 66 2.65 -16.08 -18.33
CA PHE A 66 3.34 -15.47 -19.47
C PHE A 66 4.84 -15.76 -19.40
N THR A 67 5.43 -16.03 -20.56
CA THR A 67 6.89 -16.14 -20.72
C THR A 67 7.40 -15.00 -21.58
N PHE A 68 8.19 -14.10 -20.98
CA PHE A 68 8.85 -13.02 -21.69
C PHE A 68 10.06 -13.52 -22.48
N LYS A 69 10.24 -13.00 -23.70
CA LYS A 69 11.34 -13.38 -24.62
C LYS A 69 11.94 -12.14 -25.26
N THR A 70 13.24 -12.15 -25.50
CA THR A 70 13.96 -11.13 -26.27
C THR A 70 14.26 -11.69 -27.67
N ALA A 71 14.02 -10.89 -28.72
CA ALA A 71 14.37 -11.28 -30.08
C ALA A 71 15.89 -11.22 -30.29
N GLU A 72 16.42 -12.14 -31.10
CA GLU A 72 17.83 -12.17 -31.56
C GLU A 72 17.99 -11.52 -32.94
#